data_AF-A0A223B014-F1
#
_entry.id   AF-A0A223B014-F1
#
_cell.length_a   1.000
_cell.length_b   1.000
_cell.length_c   1.000
_cell.angle_alpha   90.00
_cell.angle_beta   90.00
_cell.angle_gamma   90.00
#
_symmetry.space_group_name_H-M   'P 1'
#
loop_
_entity.id
_entity.type
_entity.pdbx_description
1 polymer ?
#
loop_
_entity_poly.entity_id
_entity_poly.type
_entity_poly.pdbx_seq_one_letter_code
_entity_poly.pdbx_strand_id
1 'polypeptide(L)'
;MLEKFGQSRVLKPKGYFPVLSWKIDNSEELRSGEMRVSIERIKVEEGSFRQLCNSCNYKVESIRERIINLVEERGKLHNHLTNSGGICLGTVEEIDDDYPNEQNLKVGDKVIGIVSLTSIPIKIEKVKNINFNYGQIEVEGYGIFFSTSPVSKLDLPIHEEILLSAYDESGSIAKAGKLAKDGSRFLILSSKIMMALIYAAAVKFSNNSQCHITVLLELDPMPNLPHGEIEKMLRDYVDELHITAPVSPVENYRLLNKKTNYNDPKMLFDSSIVCSNMLGVEA
;
A
#
# COMPACT_ATOMS: atom_id res chain seq x y z
N MET A 1 0.71 16.71 24.43
CA MET A 1 1.58 16.22 23.33
C MET A 1 1.23 14.78 22.95
N LEU A 2 1.22 13.83 23.88
CA LEU A 2 0.97 12.40 23.59
C LEU A 2 -0.48 12.07 23.17
N GLU A 3 -1.46 12.84 23.66
CA GLU A 3 -2.88 12.68 23.29
C GLU A 3 -3.12 12.86 21.79
N LYS A 4 -2.34 13.74 21.15
CA LYS A 4 -2.38 13.97 19.69
C LYS A 4 -1.98 12.73 18.87
N PHE A 5 -1.38 11.72 19.50
CA PHE A 5 -1.02 10.45 18.90
C PHE A 5 -1.98 9.32 19.29
N GLY A 6 -3.16 9.65 19.83
CA GLY A 6 -4.21 8.67 20.13
C GLY A 6 -3.95 7.81 21.36
N GLN A 7 -2.99 8.15 22.21
CA GLN A 7 -2.69 7.38 23.43
C GLN A 7 -3.92 7.27 24.35
N SER A 8 -4.76 8.31 24.38
CA SER A 8 -6.00 8.32 25.18
C SER A 8 -7.01 7.23 24.75
N ARG A 9 -6.95 6.77 23.49
CA ARG A 9 -7.81 5.70 22.96
C ARG A 9 -7.24 4.29 23.22
N VAL A 10 -6.05 4.15 23.80
CA VAL A 10 -5.47 2.83 24.04
C VAL A 10 -6.08 2.16 25.26
N LEU A 11 -6.73 1.01 25.04
CA LEU A 11 -7.36 0.21 26.09
C LEU A 11 -6.40 -0.84 26.66
N LYS A 12 -5.62 -1.52 25.80
CA LYS A 12 -4.68 -2.57 26.23
C LYS A 12 -3.49 -2.71 25.31
N PRO A 13 -2.26 -2.81 25.82
CA PRO A 13 -1.83 -2.40 27.17
C PRO A 13 -1.85 -0.87 27.33
N LYS A 14 -2.23 -0.37 28.51
CA LYS A 14 -2.19 1.08 28.81
C LYS A 14 -0.77 1.62 28.73
N GLY A 15 -0.62 2.89 28.33
CA GLY A 15 0.67 3.57 28.22
C GLY A 15 1.37 3.40 26.87
N TYR A 16 0.87 2.52 25.99
CA TYR A 16 1.37 2.33 24.63
C TYR A 16 0.68 3.28 23.64
N PHE A 17 1.26 3.41 22.44
CA PHE A 17 0.61 4.08 21.31
C PHE A 17 -0.31 3.13 20.54
N PRO A 18 -1.29 3.63 19.79
CA PRO A 18 -2.21 2.82 19.00
C PRO A 18 -1.53 1.76 18.14
N VAL A 19 -0.42 2.09 17.46
CA VAL A 19 0.30 1.14 16.59
C VAL A 19 0.78 -0.12 17.31
N LEU A 20 1.23 0.02 18.57
CA LEU A 20 1.78 -1.07 19.39
C LEU A 20 0.73 -1.70 20.32
N SER A 21 -0.46 -1.12 20.44
CA SER A 21 -1.48 -1.63 21.34
C SER A 21 -2.14 -2.89 20.78
N TRP A 22 -2.68 -3.72 21.68
CA TRP A 22 -3.54 -4.84 21.28
C TRP A 22 -4.96 -4.37 20.97
N LYS A 23 -5.49 -3.46 21.80
CA LYS A 23 -6.86 -2.96 21.71
C LYS A 23 -6.92 -1.46 21.90
N ILE A 24 -7.70 -0.81 21.05
CA ILE A 24 -8.04 0.61 21.13
C ILE A 24 -9.56 0.82 21.15
N ASP A 25 -9.95 1.96 21.68
CA ASP A 25 -11.31 2.45 21.76
C ASP A 25 -11.69 3.12 20.43
N ASN A 26 -12.59 2.47 19.70
CA ASN A 26 -13.14 2.93 18.44
C ASN A 26 -14.55 3.50 18.59
N SER A 27 -14.91 4.04 19.77
CA SER A 27 -16.14 4.82 19.91
C SER A 27 -16.21 5.98 18.90
N GLU A 28 -17.41 6.23 18.42
CA GLU A 28 -17.73 7.20 17.36
C GLU A 28 -17.54 8.66 17.81
N GLU A 29 -17.77 8.91 19.11
CA GLU A 29 -17.66 10.22 19.74
C GLU A 29 -16.24 10.79 19.57
N LEU A 30 -16.14 11.98 19.01
CA LEU A 30 -14.87 12.69 18.86
C LEU A 30 -14.36 13.20 20.20
N ARG A 31 -13.03 13.24 20.31
CA ARG A 31 -12.29 13.93 21.37
C ARG A 31 -11.57 15.12 20.77
N SER A 32 -11.11 16.02 21.64
CA SER A 32 -10.33 17.20 21.26
C SER A 32 -9.20 16.85 20.29
N GLY A 33 -9.19 17.49 19.13
CA GLY A 33 -8.18 17.32 18.09
C GLY A 33 -8.34 16.07 17.20
N GLU A 34 -9.53 15.49 17.14
CA GLU A 34 -9.87 14.34 16.29
C GLU A 34 -10.79 14.69 15.11
N MET A 35 -10.79 13.84 14.10
CA MET A 35 -11.64 13.93 12.92
C MET A 35 -12.22 12.56 12.61
N ARG A 36 -13.52 12.47 12.31
CA ARG A 36 -14.17 11.24 11.84
C ARG A 36 -14.25 11.25 10.33
N VAL A 37 -13.85 10.14 9.73
CA VAL A 37 -13.95 9.89 8.29
C VAL A 37 -14.82 8.68 8.07
N SER A 38 -15.90 8.84 7.29
CA SER A 38 -16.70 7.73 6.78
C SER A 38 -15.88 6.98 5.75
N ILE A 39 -15.44 5.76 6.08
CA ILE A 39 -14.54 4.97 5.24
C ILE A 39 -15.35 4.27 4.15
N GLU A 40 -14.91 4.45 2.90
CA GLU A 40 -15.52 3.83 1.73
C GLU A 40 -14.68 2.64 1.24
N ARG A 41 -13.36 2.79 1.25
CA ARG A 41 -12.43 1.77 0.74
C ARG A 41 -11.19 1.65 1.62
N ILE A 42 -10.72 0.43 1.81
CA ILE A 42 -9.47 0.11 2.49
C ILE A 42 -8.57 -0.65 1.51
N LYS A 43 -7.32 -0.19 1.38
CA LYS A 43 -6.24 -0.98 0.81
C LYS A 43 -5.60 -1.71 1.97
N VAL A 44 -5.85 -3.01 2.04
CA VAL A 44 -5.20 -3.86 3.04
C VAL A 44 -3.76 -4.07 2.57
N GLU A 45 -2.81 -3.96 3.50
CA GLU A 45 -1.41 -4.25 3.21
C GLU A 45 -1.30 -5.64 2.56
N GLU A 46 -0.50 -5.74 1.49
CA GLU A 46 -0.53 -6.87 0.56
C GLU A 46 -0.29 -8.24 1.23
N GLY A 47 0.72 -8.33 2.10
CA GLY A 47 1.01 -9.54 2.86
C GLY A 47 -0.14 -9.93 3.80
N SER A 48 -0.71 -8.95 4.51
CA SER A 48 -1.89 -9.14 5.36
C SER A 48 -3.10 -9.64 4.57
N PHE A 49 -3.38 -9.02 3.41
CA PHE A 49 -4.51 -9.38 2.57
C PHE A 49 -4.39 -10.84 2.10
N ARG A 50 -3.23 -11.22 1.57
CA ARG A 50 -2.95 -12.60 1.13
C ARG A 50 -3.08 -13.59 2.27
N GLN A 51 -2.47 -13.28 3.41
CA GLN A 51 -2.54 -14.14 4.60
C GLN A 51 -4.00 -14.37 5.01
N LEU A 52 -4.83 -13.31 5.03
CA LEU A 52 -6.25 -13.39 5.30
C LEU A 52 -6.97 -14.28 4.28
N CYS A 53 -6.79 -14.01 2.98
CA CYS A 53 -7.40 -14.80 1.92
C CYS A 53 -7.02 -16.29 2.00
N ASN A 54 -5.75 -16.60 2.19
CA ASN A 54 -5.25 -17.96 2.36
C ASN A 54 -5.89 -18.64 3.58
N SER A 55 -5.90 -17.98 4.74
CA SER A 55 -6.50 -18.53 5.97
C SER A 55 -8.01 -18.80 5.84
N CYS A 56 -8.68 -18.09 4.95
CA CYS A 56 -10.10 -18.25 4.64
C CYS A 56 -10.36 -19.12 3.40
N ASN A 57 -9.33 -19.75 2.81
CA ASN A 57 -9.42 -20.50 1.56
C ASN A 57 -10.11 -19.72 0.43
N TYR A 58 -9.86 -18.40 0.34
CA TYR A 58 -10.47 -17.47 -0.61
C TYR A 58 -12.01 -17.43 -0.58
N LYS A 59 -12.64 -17.92 0.49
CA LYS A 59 -14.10 -17.84 0.66
C LYS A 59 -14.48 -16.42 1.07
N VAL A 60 -15.20 -15.73 0.19
CA VAL A 60 -15.56 -14.30 0.33
C VAL A 60 -16.22 -14.03 1.68
N GLU A 61 -17.26 -14.78 2.07
CA GLU A 61 -17.94 -14.55 3.35
C GLU A 61 -17.01 -14.77 4.55
N SER A 62 -16.17 -15.80 4.52
CA SER A 62 -15.20 -16.04 5.59
C SER A 62 -14.18 -14.92 5.71
N ILE A 63 -13.76 -14.30 4.60
CA ILE A 63 -12.86 -13.13 4.61
C ILE A 63 -13.58 -11.92 5.22
N ARG A 64 -14.84 -11.66 4.84
CA ARG A 64 -15.64 -10.56 5.39
C ARG A 64 -15.79 -10.68 6.90
N GLU A 65 -16.24 -11.84 7.37
CA GLU A 65 -16.38 -12.14 8.80
C GLU A 65 -15.05 -11.98 9.53
N ARG A 66 -13.95 -12.48 8.95
CA ARG A 66 -12.62 -12.38 9.56
C ARG A 66 -12.17 -10.93 9.73
N ILE A 67 -12.39 -10.08 8.73
CA ILE A 67 -12.03 -8.65 8.79
C ILE A 67 -12.85 -7.93 9.87
N ILE A 68 -14.17 -8.14 9.88
CA ILE A 68 -15.06 -7.53 10.89
C ILE A 68 -14.64 -7.96 12.29
N ASN A 69 -14.44 -9.28 12.52
CA ASN A 69 -14.01 -9.81 13.81
C ASN A 69 -12.67 -9.22 14.29
N LEU A 70 -11.70 -9.03 13.40
CA LEU A 70 -10.42 -8.41 13.74
C LEU A 70 -10.61 -6.98 14.24
N VAL A 71 -11.45 -6.21 13.56
CA VAL A 71 -11.75 -4.83 13.92
C VAL A 71 -12.56 -4.77 15.21
N GLU A 72 -13.53 -5.65 15.43
CA GLU A 72 -14.32 -5.70 16.66
C GLU A 72 -13.48 -6.09 17.89
N GLU A 73 -12.57 -7.05 17.71
CA GLU A 73 -11.69 -7.50 18.80
C GLU A 73 -10.74 -6.37 19.24
N ARG A 74 -10.17 -5.64 18.29
CA ARG A 74 -9.04 -4.73 18.51
C ARG A 74 -9.38 -3.24 18.45
N GLY A 75 -10.53 -2.87 17.88
CA GLY A 75 -10.87 -1.49 17.55
C GLY A 75 -10.06 -0.90 16.39
N LYS A 76 -9.33 -1.74 15.65
CA LYS A 76 -8.44 -1.35 14.54
C LYS A 76 -8.25 -2.49 13.56
N LEU A 77 -7.88 -2.20 12.31
CA LEU A 77 -7.47 -3.25 11.38
C LEU A 77 -6.00 -3.59 11.62
N HIS A 78 -5.77 -4.68 12.35
CA HIS A 78 -4.43 -5.18 12.65
C HIS A 78 -4.37 -6.67 12.43
N ASN A 79 -3.58 -7.09 11.44
CA ASN A 79 -3.22 -8.49 11.29
C ASN A 79 -1.99 -8.78 12.15
N HIS A 80 -2.12 -9.64 13.16
CA HIS A 80 -1.04 -9.94 14.10
C HIS A 80 0.08 -10.78 13.49
N LEU A 81 -0.20 -11.55 12.43
CA LEU A 81 0.79 -12.41 11.80
C LEU A 81 1.78 -11.62 10.95
N THR A 82 1.32 -10.54 10.31
CA THR A 82 2.14 -9.64 9.48
C THR A 82 2.47 -8.32 10.17
N ASN A 83 1.83 -8.04 11.30
CA ASN A 83 1.90 -6.78 12.03
C ASN A 83 1.56 -5.53 11.19
N SER A 84 0.58 -5.66 10.29
CA SER A 84 0.20 -4.62 9.32
C SER A 84 -1.33 -4.39 9.27
N GLY A 85 -1.74 -3.29 8.59
CA GLY A 85 -3.14 -2.86 8.52
C GLY A 85 -3.54 -2.19 7.19
N GLY A 86 -2.60 -1.57 6.47
CA GLY A 86 -2.88 -0.85 5.22
C GLY A 86 -3.40 0.57 5.45
N ILE A 87 -4.04 1.15 4.44
CA ILE A 87 -4.55 2.54 4.44
C ILE A 87 -6.00 2.63 3.98
N CYS A 88 -6.65 3.77 4.15
CA CYS A 88 -8.05 3.94 3.72
C CYS A 88 -8.32 5.24 2.96
N LEU A 89 -9.45 5.21 2.24
CA LEU A 89 -10.05 6.32 1.54
C LEU A 89 -11.50 6.46 2.02
N GLY A 90 -11.93 7.69 2.21
CA GLY A 90 -13.28 7.99 2.67
C GLY A 90 -13.62 9.47 2.53
N THR A 91 -14.70 9.85 3.18
CA THR A 91 -15.21 11.23 3.18
C THR A 91 -15.22 11.76 4.60
N VAL A 92 -14.73 12.98 4.80
CA VAL A 92 -14.74 13.66 6.11
C VAL A 92 -16.18 13.84 6.57
N GLU A 93 -16.49 13.29 7.74
CA GLU A 93 -17.84 13.27 8.30
C GLU A 93 -17.99 14.35 9.39
N GLU A 94 -17.00 14.44 10.28
CA GLU A 94 -17.01 15.38 11.41
C GLU A 94 -15.57 15.78 11.77
N ILE A 95 -15.37 17.03 12.17
CA ILE A 95 -14.06 17.57 12.59
C ILE A 95 -14.29 18.25 13.93
N ASP A 96 -13.50 17.88 14.95
CA ASP A 96 -13.50 18.56 16.24
C ASP A 96 -12.93 19.99 16.13
N ASP A 97 -13.46 20.92 16.93
CA ASP A 97 -13.08 22.34 16.89
C ASP A 97 -11.58 22.58 17.18
N ASP A 98 -10.94 21.72 17.97
CA ASP A 98 -9.52 21.81 18.31
C ASP A 98 -8.62 21.09 17.28
N TYR A 99 -9.18 20.50 16.22
CA TYR A 99 -8.40 19.86 15.16
C TYR A 99 -7.56 20.91 14.42
N PRO A 100 -6.22 20.77 14.37
CA PRO A 100 -5.34 21.72 13.68
C PRO A 100 -5.48 21.53 12.17
N ASN A 101 -6.48 22.20 11.60
CA ASN A 101 -6.92 22.04 10.23
C ASN A 101 -6.07 22.85 9.23
N GLU A 102 -4.76 22.61 9.21
CA GLU A 102 -3.81 23.33 8.34
C GLU A 102 -4.10 23.11 6.85
N GLN A 103 -4.70 21.98 6.49
CA GLN A 103 -5.09 21.63 5.13
C GLN A 103 -6.47 22.17 4.72
N ASN A 104 -7.18 22.88 5.61
CA ASN A 104 -8.52 23.43 5.37
C ASN A 104 -9.53 22.36 4.88
N LEU A 105 -9.45 21.17 5.46
CA LEU A 105 -10.39 20.07 5.24
C LEU A 105 -11.79 20.48 5.70
N LYS A 106 -12.81 20.03 4.99
CA LYS A 106 -14.21 20.31 5.30
C LYS A 106 -15.01 19.02 5.35
N VAL A 107 -16.09 19.03 6.13
CA VAL A 107 -17.12 17.99 6.03
C VAL A 107 -17.56 17.84 4.57
N GLY A 108 -17.57 16.59 4.08
CA GLY A 108 -17.84 16.25 2.68
C GLY A 108 -16.60 16.18 1.80
N ASP A 109 -15.41 16.57 2.27
CA ASP A 109 -14.18 16.40 1.49
C ASP A 109 -13.80 14.91 1.41
N LYS A 110 -13.46 14.47 0.20
CA LYS A 110 -12.91 13.15 -0.02
C LYS A 110 -11.42 13.13 0.31
N VAL A 111 -10.99 12.15 1.11
CA VAL A 111 -9.64 12.09 1.66
C VAL A 111 -9.05 10.68 1.62
N ILE A 112 -7.72 10.62 1.57
CA ILE A 112 -6.93 9.41 1.77
C ILE A 112 -6.16 9.57 3.09
N GLY A 113 -6.38 8.61 3.99
CA GLY A 113 -5.60 8.48 5.21
C GLY A 113 -4.32 7.70 4.93
N ILE A 114 -3.18 8.39 4.79
CA ILE A 114 -1.86 7.78 4.52
C ILE A 114 -1.21 7.30 5.83
N VAL A 115 -2.03 6.71 6.70
CA VAL A 115 -1.66 6.24 8.04
C VAL A 115 -2.04 4.78 8.13
N SER A 116 -1.17 3.97 8.74
CA SER A 116 -1.48 2.56 8.96
C SER A 116 -2.75 2.43 9.79
N LEU A 117 -3.69 1.60 9.34
CA LEU A 117 -4.91 1.27 10.08
C LEU A 117 -4.64 0.50 11.38
N THR A 118 -3.39 0.11 11.64
CA THR A 118 -2.95 -0.35 12.97
C THR A 118 -2.82 0.79 13.99
N SER A 119 -2.79 2.04 13.52
CA SER A 119 -2.46 3.24 14.31
C SER A 119 -3.66 4.15 14.56
N ILE A 120 -4.81 3.85 13.97
CA ILE A 120 -6.04 4.63 14.15
C ILE A 120 -7.22 3.72 14.53
N PRO A 121 -8.17 4.20 15.35
CA PRO A 121 -9.42 3.52 15.60
C PRO A 121 -10.26 3.46 14.33
N ILE A 122 -10.79 2.27 14.04
CA ILE A 122 -11.78 2.09 12.98
C ILE A 122 -12.90 1.18 13.46
N LYS A 123 -14.07 1.36 12.86
CA LYS A 123 -15.22 0.46 12.95
C LYS A 123 -15.63 0.08 11.54
N ILE A 124 -15.90 -1.20 11.32
CA ILE A 124 -16.45 -1.71 10.06
C ILE A 124 -17.76 -2.40 10.41
N GLU A 125 -18.85 -1.91 9.82
CA GLU A 125 -20.18 -2.49 9.96
C GLU A 125 -20.41 -3.56 8.90
N LYS A 126 -19.92 -3.30 7.68
CA LYS A 126 -20.11 -4.18 6.55
C LYS A 126 -18.95 -4.12 5.57
N VAL A 127 -18.58 -5.27 5.02
CA VAL A 127 -17.70 -5.37 3.85
C VAL A 127 -18.56 -5.63 2.61
N LYS A 128 -18.70 -4.63 1.74
CA LYS A 128 -19.53 -4.69 0.53
C LYS A 128 -18.89 -5.58 -0.53
N ASN A 129 -17.63 -5.30 -0.83
CA ASN A 129 -16.91 -5.90 -1.95
C ASN A 129 -15.47 -6.20 -1.56
N ILE A 130 -14.89 -7.23 -2.20
CA ILE A 130 -13.48 -7.60 -2.05
C ILE A 130 -12.87 -7.66 -3.45
N ASN A 131 -11.90 -6.78 -3.69
CA ASN A 131 -11.15 -6.72 -4.93
C ASN A 131 -9.78 -7.41 -4.74
N PHE A 132 -9.71 -8.68 -5.16
CA PHE A 132 -8.51 -9.50 -5.04
C PHE A 132 -7.33 -8.99 -5.88
N ASN A 133 -7.59 -8.28 -6.99
CA ASN A 133 -6.52 -7.79 -7.87
C ASN A 133 -5.72 -6.67 -7.21
N TYR A 134 -6.41 -5.82 -6.45
CA TYR A 134 -5.82 -4.66 -5.78
C TYR A 134 -5.59 -4.88 -4.28
N GLY A 135 -6.05 -5.99 -3.70
CA GLY A 135 -6.02 -6.20 -2.25
C GLY A 135 -6.84 -5.15 -1.51
N GLN A 136 -7.99 -4.79 -2.06
CA GLN A 136 -8.84 -3.70 -1.57
C GLN A 136 -10.20 -4.22 -1.17
N ILE A 137 -10.80 -3.58 -0.16
CA ILE A 137 -12.15 -3.89 0.30
C ILE A 137 -12.97 -2.60 0.33
N GLU A 138 -14.23 -2.69 -0.09
CA GLU A 138 -15.20 -1.60 0.05
C GLU A 138 -16.03 -1.87 1.31
N VAL A 139 -16.23 -0.83 2.12
CA VAL A 139 -16.81 -0.98 3.46
C VAL A 139 -17.88 0.07 3.76
N GLU A 140 -18.71 -0.23 4.76
CA GLU A 140 -19.46 0.74 5.56
C GLU A 140 -18.82 0.78 6.94
N GLY A 141 -18.49 1.98 7.41
CA GLY A 141 -17.82 2.18 8.68
C GLY A 141 -17.11 3.52 8.74
N TYR A 142 -16.35 3.75 9.80
CA TYR A 142 -15.64 4.99 10.02
C TYR A 142 -14.25 4.76 10.62
N GLY A 143 -13.42 5.78 10.52
CA GLY A 143 -12.13 5.88 11.20
C GLY A 143 -12.00 7.19 11.94
N ILE A 144 -11.30 7.15 13.08
CA ILE A 144 -10.98 8.33 13.87
C ILE A 144 -9.53 8.71 13.61
N PHE A 145 -9.33 9.89 13.03
CA PHE A 145 -8.04 10.44 12.67
C PHE A 145 -7.59 11.43 13.73
N PHE A 146 -6.34 11.30 14.14
CA PHE A 146 -5.73 12.25 15.06
C PHE A 146 -5.14 13.43 14.29
N SER A 147 -4.95 14.56 14.96
CA SER A 147 -4.21 15.71 14.43
C SER A 147 -2.84 15.39 13.81
N THR A 148 -2.18 14.30 14.23
CA THR A 148 -0.89 13.86 13.66
C THR A 148 -1.02 12.83 12.55
N SER A 149 -2.23 12.32 12.29
CA SER A 149 -2.46 11.34 11.23
C SER A 149 -2.31 12.03 9.86
N PRO A 150 -1.40 11.58 8.99
CA PRO A 150 -1.29 12.12 7.64
C PRO A 150 -2.56 11.81 6.84
N VAL A 151 -3.29 12.86 6.50
CA VAL A 151 -4.47 12.83 5.63
C VAL A 151 -4.17 13.73 4.43
N SER A 152 -4.61 13.33 3.24
CA SER A 152 -4.53 14.15 2.04
C SER A 152 -5.91 14.24 1.39
N LYS A 153 -6.28 15.44 0.95
CA LYS A 153 -7.44 15.64 0.10
C LYS A 153 -7.25 14.91 -1.23
N LEU A 154 -8.33 14.34 -1.74
CA LEU A 154 -8.37 13.66 -3.03
C LEU A 154 -8.90 14.59 -4.12
N ASP A 155 -7.98 15.23 -4.85
CA ASP A 155 -8.30 16.19 -5.92
C ASP A 155 -7.88 15.70 -7.33
N LEU A 156 -7.42 14.46 -7.45
CA LEU A 156 -6.91 13.90 -8.71
C LEU A 156 -7.99 13.09 -9.44
N PRO A 157 -8.23 13.30 -10.74
CA PRO A 157 -9.20 12.54 -11.53
C PRO A 157 -8.63 11.17 -11.95
N ILE A 158 -8.21 10.36 -10.97
CA ILE A 158 -7.63 9.03 -11.15
C ILE A 158 -8.53 8.00 -10.46
N HIS A 159 -8.64 6.80 -11.05
CA HIS A 159 -9.33 5.68 -10.42
C HIS A 159 -8.78 5.40 -9.02
N GLU A 160 -9.69 5.31 -8.05
CA GLU A 160 -9.36 5.21 -6.64
C GLU A 160 -8.57 3.94 -6.31
N GLU A 161 -8.78 2.84 -7.04
CA GLU A 161 -8.03 1.60 -6.84
C GLU A 161 -6.54 1.77 -7.14
N ILE A 162 -6.23 2.47 -8.23
CA ILE A 162 -4.86 2.77 -8.65
C ILE A 162 -4.24 3.72 -7.64
N LEU A 163 -4.98 4.77 -7.30
CA LEU A 163 -4.49 5.82 -6.44
C LEU A 163 -4.18 5.30 -5.03
N LEU A 164 -5.09 4.53 -4.44
CA LEU A 164 -4.90 3.95 -3.12
C LEU A 164 -3.72 2.96 -3.09
N SER A 165 -3.52 2.21 -4.19
CA SER A 165 -2.34 1.34 -4.33
C SER A 165 -1.03 2.12 -4.40
N ALA A 166 -1.02 3.29 -5.06
CA ALA A 166 0.15 4.16 -5.09
C ALA A 166 0.42 4.82 -3.74
N TYR A 167 -0.62 5.23 -3.00
CA TYR A 167 -0.46 5.86 -1.68
C TYR A 167 0.03 4.88 -0.61
N ASP A 168 -0.37 3.61 -0.66
CA ASP A 168 0.11 2.56 0.26
C ASP A 168 1.63 2.37 0.12
N GLU A 169 2.16 2.59 -1.08
CA GLU A 169 3.60 2.53 -1.42
C GLU A 169 4.30 3.88 -1.39
N SER A 170 3.61 4.97 -1.04
CA SER A 170 4.10 6.35 -1.24
C SER A 170 5.44 6.63 -0.56
N GLY A 171 5.67 6.08 0.64
CA GLY A 171 6.94 6.22 1.35
C GLY A 171 8.11 5.56 0.59
N SER A 172 7.87 4.36 0.05
CA SER A 172 8.85 3.60 -0.74
C SER A 172 9.11 4.26 -2.09
N ILE A 173 8.05 4.73 -2.76
CA ILE A 173 8.10 5.49 -4.03
C ILE A 173 8.91 6.79 -3.85
N ALA A 174 8.63 7.56 -2.79
CA ALA A 174 9.36 8.79 -2.50
C ALA A 174 10.85 8.52 -2.20
N LYS A 175 11.15 7.40 -1.53
CA LYS A 175 12.52 6.96 -1.27
C LYS A 175 13.24 6.56 -2.56
N ALA A 176 12.59 5.81 -3.45
CA ALA A 176 13.16 5.42 -4.75
C ALA A 176 13.53 6.65 -5.58
N GLY A 177 12.63 7.64 -5.68
CA GLY A 177 12.91 8.90 -6.37
C GLY A 177 14.05 9.71 -5.74
N LYS A 178 14.19 9.69 -4.40
CA LYS A 178 15.34 10.34 -3.73
C LYS A 178 16.68 9.66 -4.00
N LEU A 179 16.68 8.35 -4.24
CA LEU A 179 17.89 7.59 -4.56
C LEU A 179 18.32 7.78 -6.02
N ALA A 180 17.40 8.18 -6.90
CA ALA A 180 17.66 8.38 -8.32
C ALA A 180 18.63 9.54 -8.56
N LYS A 181 19.77 9.23 -9.16
CA LYS A 181 20.80 10.19 -9.59
C LYS A 181 21.15 9.93 -11.05
N ASP A 182 21.66 10.96 -11.72
CA ASP A 182 22.14 10.84 -13.09
C ASP A 182 23.13 9.69 -13.24
N GLY A 183 22.88 8.83 -14.23
CA GLY A 183 23.70 7.65 -14.53
C GLY A 183 23.47 6.44 -13.63
N SER A 184 22.66 6.55 -12.57
CA SER A 184 22.37 5.39 -11.70
C SER A 184 21.59 4.31 -12.44
N ARG A 185 21.96 3.05 -12.17
CA ARG A 185 21.34 1.84 -12.75
C ARG A 185 20.43 1.18 -11.72
N PHE A 186 19.14 1.12 -12.01
CA PHE A 186 18.12 0.51 -11.16
C PHE A 186 17.67 -0.84 -11.71
N LEU A 187 17.55 -1.83 -10.83
CA LEU A 187 16.81 -3.07 -11.08
C LEU A 187 15.48 -3.03 -10.35
N ILE A 188 14.37 -3.17 -11.07
CA ILE A 188 13.04 -3.33 -10.48
C ILE A 188 12.61 -4.79 -10.66
N LEU A 189 12.44 -5.49 -9.55
CA LEU A 189 11.88 -6.84 -9.51
C LEU A 189 10.39 -6.72 -9.17
N SER A 190 9.50 -7.20 -10.04
CA SER A 190 8.06 -7.11 -9.79
C SER A 190 7.32 -8.34 -10.32
N SER A 191 6.22 -8.68 -9.64
CA SER A 191 5.21 -9.62 -10.16
C SER A 191 3.93 -8.91 -10.61
N LYS A 192 3.91 -7.57 -10.63
CA LYS A 192 2.74 -6.75 -11.00
C LYS A 192 3.16 -5.62 -11.94
N ILE A 193 2.58 -5.60 -13.15
CA ILE A 193 2.85 -4.58 -14.18
C ILE A 193 2.66 -3.16 -13.64
N MET A 194 1.58 -2.93 -12.88
CA MET A 194 1.29 -1.62 -12.30
C MET A 194 2.37 -1.15 -11.32
N MET A 195 2.89 -2.05 -10.48
CA MET A 195 3.95 -1.70 -9.52
C MET A 195 5.27 -1.41 -10.24
N ALA A 196 5.63 -2.22 -11.24
CA ALA A 196 6.78 -1.93 -12.08
C ALA A 196 6.67 -0.55 -12.73
N LEU A 197 5.50 -0.20 -13.28
CA LEU A 197 5.26 1.10 -13.90
C LEU A 197 5.36 2.26 -12.89
N ILE A 198 4.73 2.14 -11.72
CA ILE A 198 4.74 3.19 -10.69
C ILE A 198 6.17 3.45 -10.20
N TYR A 199 6.93 2.40 -9.90
CA TYR A 199 8.33 2.55 -9.45
C TYR A 199 9.25 3.05 -10.55
N ALA A 200 9.09 2.57 -11.80
CA ALA A 200 9.86 3.08 -12.94
C ALA A 200 9.58 4.57 -13.18
N ALA A 201 8.31 4.99 -13.14
CA ALA A 201 7.92 6.39 -13.25
C ALA A 201 8.51 7.22 -12.10
N ALA A 202 8.47 6.73 -10.86
CA ALA A 202 9.02 7.41 -9.70
C ALA A 202 10.52 7.68 -9.84
N VAL A 203 11.29 6.69 -10.31
CA VAL A 203 12.73 6.86 -10.58
C VAL A 203 12.94 7.82 -11.75
N LYS A 204 12.24 7.60 -12.87
CA LYS A 204 12.46 8.35 -14.12
C LYS A 204 12.10 9.84 -14.02
N PHE A 205 11.01 10.17 -13.35
CA PHE A 205 10.54 11.56 -13.24
C PHE A 205 11.06 12.29 -12.00
N SER A 206 11.77 11.60 -11.11
CA SER A 206 12.42 12.26 -9.99
C SER A 206 13.65 13.05 -10.46
N ASN A 207 13.76 14.30 -10.00
CA ASN A 207 14.96 15.15 -10.12
C ASN A 207 15.51 15.37 -11.55
N ASN A 208 14.70 15.15 -12.61
CA ASN A 208 15.17 15.11 -14.00
C ASN A 208 16.35 14.13 -14.22
N SER A 209 16.48 13.13 -13.35
CA SER A 209 17.61 12.20 -13.36
C SER A 209 17.55 11.30 -14.59
N GLN A 210 18.65 11.23 -15.35
CA GLN A 210 18.83 10.26 -16.43
C GLN A 210 19.32 8.93 -15.83
N CYS A 211 18.42 8.20 -15.18
CA CYS A 211 18.69 6.85 -14.69
C CYS A 211 18.49 5.82 -15.80
N HIS A 212 19.18 4.69 -15.67
CA HIS A 212 18.93 3.51 -16.49
C HIS A 212 18.10 2.50 -15.69
N ILE A 213 16.92 2.13 -16.20
CA ILE A 213 15.93 1.32 -15.49
C ILE A 213 15.78 -0.02 -16.20
N THR A 214 16.21 -1.09 -15.53
CA THR A 214 15.94 -2.47 -15.93
C THR A 214 14.81 -3.03 -15.09
N VAL A 215 13.75 -3.56 -15.72
CA VAL A 215 12.66 -4.26 -15.06
C VAL A 215 12.78 -5.75 -15.34
N LEU A 216 12.75 -6.56 -14.28
CA LEU A 216 12.51 -7.99 -14.33
C LEU A 216 11.10 -8.26 -13.80
N LEU A 217 10.24 -8.70 -14.72
CA LEU A 217 8.82 -8.87 -14.51
C LEU A 217 8.47 -10.36 -14.51
N GLU A 218 8.17 -10.88 -13.32
CA GLU A 218 7.84 -12.27 -13.06
C GLU A 218 6.33 -12.48 -13.23
N LEU A 219 5.90 -12.94 -14.40
CA LEU A 219 4.48 -13.10 -14.74
C LEU A 219 4.19 -14.50 -15.24
N ASP A 220 3.10 -15.07 -14.72
CA ASP A 220 2.46 -16.19 -15.40
C ASP A 220 1.94 -15.75 -16.76
N PRO A 221 1.98 -16.61 -17.79
CA PRO A 221 1.42 -16.30 -19.10
C PRO A 221 -0.04 -15.85 -19.00
N MET A 222 -0.34 -14.62 -19.44
CA MET A 222 -1.69 -14.07 -19.43
C MET A 222 -2.32 -14.21 -20.82
N PRO A 223 -3.43 -14.96 -20.99
CA PRO A 223 -4.04 -15.20 -22.30
C PRO A 223 -4.48 -13.92 -23.02
N ASN A 224 -4.90 -12.91 -22.25
CA ASN A 224 -5.48 -11.67 -22.76
C ASN A 224 -4.50 -10.49 -22.78
N LEU A 225 -3.24 -10.70 -22.39
CA LEU A 225 -2.24 -9.64 -22.35
C LEU A 225 -0.89 -10.16 -22.86
N PRO A 226 -0.67 -10.13 -24.19
CA PRO A 226 0.57 -10.62 -24.78
C PRO A 226 1.76 -9.72 -24.37
N HIS A 227 2.96 -10.29 -24.36
CA HIS A 227 4.18 -9.58 -23.95
C HIS A 227 4.42 -8.27 -24.72
N GLY A 228 4.08 -8.23 -26.02
CA GLY A 228 4.24 -7.02 -26.84
C GLY A 228 3.39 -5.83 -26.37
N GLU A 229 2.21 -6.07 -25.77
CA GLU A 229 1.42 -4.99 -25.17
C GLU A 229 2.04 -4.50 -23.87
N ILE A 230 2.63 -5.40 -23.07
CA ILE A 230 3.35 -5.06 -21.84
C ILE A 230 4.59 -4.21 -22.18
N GLU A 231 5.38 -4.63 -23.17
CA GLU A 231 6.52 -3.86 -23.68
C GLU A 231 6.08 -2.46 -24.12
N LYS A 232 4.99 -2.37 -24.90
CA LYS A 232 4.44 -1.10 -25.37
C LYS A 232 4.01 -0.18 -24.23
N MET A 233 3.44 -0.72 -23.15
CA MET A 233 3.04 0.05 -21.97
C MET A 233 4.24 0.58 -21.17
N LEU A 234 5.33 -0.19 -21.08
CA LEU A 234 6.48 0.14 -20.24
C LEU A 234 7.61 0.88 -20.98
N ARG A 235 7.66 0.86 -22.32
CA ARG A 235 8.77 1.39 -23.12
C ARG A 235 9.15 2.85 -22.81
N ASP A 236 8.16 3.68 -22.45
CA ASP A 236 8.39 5.11 -22.20
C ASP A 236 8.99 5.34 -20.79
N TYR A 237 9.02 4.31 -19.94
CA TYR A 237 9.43 4.36 -18.53
C TYR A 237 10.63 3.45 -18.22
N VAL A 238 10.86 2.42 -19.04
CA VAL A 238 11.82 1.34 -18.80
C VAL A 238 12.77 1.23 -19.98
N ASP A 239 14.08 1.19 -19.71
CA ASP A 239 15.11 1.08 -20.75
C ASP A 239 15.33 -0.37 -21.17
N GLU A 240 15.16 -1.31 -20.24
CA GLU A 240 15.33 -2.74 -20.49
C GLU A 240 14.26 -3.54 -19.75
N LEU A 241 13.45 -4.31 -20.47
CA LEU A 241 12.39 -5.15 -19.90
C LEU A 241 12.69 -6.63 -20.13
N HIS A 242 12.68 -7.40 -19.04
CA HIS A 242 12.77 -8.85 -19.06
C HIS A 242 11.51 -9.44 -18.45
N ILE A 243 10.71 -10.11 -19.27
CA ILE A 243 9.55 -10.87 -18.78
C ILE A 243 9.98 -12.32 -18.61
N THR A 244 9.80 -12.86 -17.41
CA THR A 244 10.15 -14.24 -17.06
C THR A 244 8.98 -14.94 -16.38
N ALA A 245 9.04 -16.27 -16.34
CA ALA A 245 8.11 -17.05 -15.53
C ALA A 245 8.39 -16.79 -14.03
N PRO A 246 7.39 -16.93 -13.15
CA PRO A 246 7.55 -16.82 -11.71
C PRO A 246 8.25 -18.08 -11.15
N VAL A 247 9.53 -18.22 -11.48
CA VAL A 247 10.47 -19.18 -10.90
C VAL A 247 11.26 -18.51 -9.78
N SER A 248 12.20 -19.23 -9.15
CA SER A 248 13.03 -18.65 -8.09
C SER A 248 13.81 -17.40 -8.54
N PRO A 249 14.06 -16.40 -7.66
CA PRO A 249 14.81 -15.20 -8.02
C PRO A 249 16.24 -15.52 -8.51
N VAL A 250 16.83 -16.59 -7.98
CA VAL A 250 18.15 -17.10 -8.39
C VAL A 250 18.12 -17.58 -9.84
N GLU A 251 17.07 -18.26 -10.25
CA GLU A 251 16.94 -18.76 -11.63
C GLU A 251 16.68 -17.60 -12.59
N ASN A 252 15.84 -16.64 -12.21
CA ASN A 252 15.65 -15.42 -12.99
C ASN A 252 16.96 -14.63 -13.15
N TYR A 253 17.78 -14.52 -12.11
CA TYR A 253 19.12 -13.93 -12.21
C TYR A 253 20.03 -14.68 -13.19
N ARG A 254 20.03 -16.03 -13.16
CA ARG A 254 20.83 -16.82 -14.12
C ARG A 254 20.38 -16.63 -15.55
N LEU A 255 19.06 -16.58 -15.79
CA LEU A 255 18.48 -16.32 -17.11
C LEU A 255 18.85 -14.92 -17.62
N LEU A 256 18.75 -13.92 -16.75
CA LEU A 256 19.16 -12.56 -17.04
C LEU A 256 20.65 -12.51 -17.41
N ASN A 257 21.53 -13.04 -16.56
CA ASN A 257 22.97 -13.02 -16.79
C ASN A 257 23.38 -13.71 -18.11
N LYS A 258 22.71 -14.81 -18.49
CA LYS A 258 22.92 -15.47 -19.78
C LYS A 258 22.55 -14.59 -20.98
N LYS A 259 21.51 -13.75 -20.86
CA LYS A 259 21.01 -12.89 -21.93
C LYS A 259 21.81 -11.60 -22.10
N THR A 260 22.25 -11.02 -20.99
CA THR A 260 22.78 -9.65 -20.96
C THR A 260 24.29 -9.57 -20.70
N ASN A 261 24.94 -10.70 -20.37
CA ASN A 261 26.37 -10.79 -20.08
C ASN A 261 26.82 -9.74 -19.03
N TYR A 262 26.15 -9.71 -17.87
CA TYR A 262 26.48 -8.86 -16.69
C TYR A 262 27.81 -9.26 -16.01
N ASN A 263 28.79 -9.73 -16.78
CA ASN A 263 30.14 -10.07 -16.33
C ASN A 263 31.04 -8.84 -16.18
N ASP A 264 30.63 -7.68 -16.69
CA ASP A 264 31.27 -6.38 -16.42
C ASP A 264 30.67 -5.77 -15.13
N PRO A 265 31.46 -5.58 -14.06
CA PRO A 265 31.02 -4.92 -12.83
C PRO A 265 30.40 -3.52 -13.06
N LYS A 266 30.74 -2.83 -14.16
CA LYS A 266 30.17 -1.53 -14.51
C LYS A 266 28.73 -1.60 -15.03
N MET A 267 28.27 -2.80 -15.40
CA MET A 267 26.90 -3.03 -15.85
C MET A 267 25.97 -3.43 -14.70
N LEU A 268 26.51 -3.65 -13.50
CA LEU A 268 25.75 -3.97 -12.29
C LEU A 268 24.85 -2.80 -11.86
N PHE A 269 23.90 -3.12 -11.00
CA PHE A 269 22.91 -2.18 -10.50
C PHE A 269 23.42 -1.47 -9.24
N ASP A 270 23.20 -0.15 -9.18
CA ASP A 270 23.49 0.66 -7.99
C ASP A 270 22.40 0.47 -6.92
N SER A 271 21.19 0.11 -7.34
CA SER A 271 20.04 -0.08 -6.45
C SER A 271 19.04 -1.07 -7.03
N SER A 272 18.40 -1.83 -6.14
CA SER A 272 17.32 -2.74 -6.48
C SER A 272 16.04 -2.38 -5.73
N ILE A 273 14.92 -2.36 -6.44
CA ILE A 273 13.58 -2.23 -5.88
C ILE A 273 12.91 -3.59 -6.00
N VAL A 274 12.58 -4.19 -4.85
CA VAL A 274 11.90 -5.49 -4.80
C VAL A 274 10.45 -5.26 -4.44
N CYS A 275 9.58 -5.37 -5.44
CA CYS A 275 8.13 -5.31 -5.31
C CYS A 275 7.47 -6.58 -5.90
N SER A 276 8.24 -7.67 -5.98
CA SER A 276 7.73 -8.99 -6.31
C SER A 276 7.19 -9.66 -5.06
N ASN A 277 5.93 -10.09 -5.15
CA ASN A 277 5.28 -10.88 -4.11
C ASN A 277 4.82 -12.19 -4.76
N MET A 278 5.74 -13.15 -4.88
CA MET A 278 5.43 -14.47 -5.44
C MET A 278 4.46 -15.24 -4.53
N LEU A 279 3.51 -15.96 -5.12
CA LEU A 279 2.56 -16.81 -4.41
C LEU A 279 3.29 -18.05 -3.86
N GLY A 280 3.06 -18.40 -2.59
CA GLY A 280 3.53 -19.68 -2.00
C GLY A 280 4.99 -19.73 -1.53
N VAL A 281 5.71 -18.60 -1.48
CA VAL A 281 7.07 -18.52 -0.90
C VAL A 281 7.07 -18.16 0.59
N GLU A 282 5.88 -18.11 1.20
CA GLU A 282 5.68 -17.92 2.63
C GLU A 282 5.94 -19.27 3.33
N ALA A 283 7.21 -19.60 3.54
CA ALA A 283 7.64 -20.72 4.39
C ALA A 283 7.83 -20.25 5.83
#